data_AF-A0A2V5QSL8-F1
#
_entry.id   AF-A0A2V5QSL8-F1
#
_cell.length_a   1.000
_cell.length_b   1.000
_cell.length_c   1.000
_cell.angle_alpha   90.00
_cell.angle_beta   90.00
_cell.angle_gamma   90.00
#
_symmetry.space_group_name_H-M   'P 1'
#
loop_
_entity.id
_entity.type
_entity.pdbx_description
1 polymer ?
#
loop_
_entity_poly.entity_id
_entity_poly.type
_entity_poly.pdbx_seq_one_letter_code
_entity_poly.pdbx_strand_id
1 'polypeptide(L)'
;MLRESLAPEVPATDVSNRSAELRERWAVTEQQFHGRKVYRYEREVIRSNFLIKYTIWAEPATRRILRKERKETEVSTGRQIQFTVYDHYIYNQKPPARTFDMPKGKRIVKDDTAKPLIDEWSSMPETNRKQILDVIARANQGWREGNFRKFSNAWKFGTVRKTRSAEEWKGLVRAQRNVWSEWSQEVRSVRSTDVVTRRIGSSTFTWGRKTRKTLNIGVELKAVSSDTARSWKGRADLFLQWHRPGGNRSVRQTLRIVRWDLPLQEILASVNRK
;
A
#
# COMPACT_ATOMS: atom_id res chain seq x y z
N MET A 1 7.37 47.41 -17.61
CA MET A 1 7.75 47.40 -16.17
C MET A 1 6.98 46.29 -15.49
N LEU A 2 7.70 45.28 -15.02
CA LEU A 2 7.23 44.15 -14.23
C LEU A 2 6.78 44.59 -12.83
N ARG A 3 5.79 43.89 -12.27
CA ARG A 3 5.82 43.39 -10.89
C ARG A 3 4.86 42.21 -10.77
N GLU A 4 5.40 41.02 -11.01
CA GLU A 4 4.80 39.75 -10.59
C GLU A 4 4.74 39.73 -9.06
N SER A 5 3.57 39.43 -8.51
CA SER A 5 3.38 39.22 -7.08
C SER A 5 3.81 37.80 -6.73
N LEU A 6 5.03 37.69 -6.18
CA LEU A 6 5.53 36.47 -5.57
C LEU A 6 4.65 36.10 -4.38
N ALA A 7 3.97 34.95 -4.48
CA ALA A 7 3.41 34.28 -3.33
C ALA A 7 4.55 33.94 -2.34
N PRO A 8 4.34 34.02 -1.02
CA PRO A 8 5.38 33.67 -0.07
C PRO A 8 5.72 32.19 -0.23
N GLU A 9 6.97 31.92 -0.64
CA GLU A 9 7.57 30.59 -0.58
C GLU A 9 7.52 30.12 0.87
N VAL A 10 6.61 29.19 1.15
CA VAL A 10 6.66 28.40 2.38
C VAL A 10 7.94 27.59 2.29
N PRO A 11 8.91 27.75 3.20
CA PRO A 11 10.15 27.00 3.13
C PRO A 11 9.80 25.51 3.16
N ALA A 12 10.35 24.77 2.19
CA ALA A 12 10.32 23.32 2.15
C ALA A 12 10.98 22.82 3.44
N THR A 13 10.16 22.62 4.47
CA THR A 13 10.62 22.10 5.74
C THR A 13 11.02 20.67 5.46
N ASP A 14 12.32 20.41 5.61
CA ASP A 14 12.97 19.14 5.42
C ASP A 14 12.18 18.01 6.12
N VAL A 15 11.40 17.29 5.33
CA VAL A 15 10.52 16.20 5.78
C VAL A 15 11.35 15.01 6.29
N SER A 16 12.67 15.05 6.14
CA SER A 16 13.57 13.97 6.52
C SER A 16 13.85 13.85 8.02
N ASN A 17 13.64 14.91 8.83
CA ASN A 17 14.17 14.96 10.20
C ASN A 17 13.14 14.96 11.35
N ARG A 18 11.86 14.71 11.11
CA ARG A 18 10.93 14.43 12.22
C ARG A 18 11.12 13.00 12.70
N SER A 19 11.69 12.86 13.90
CA SER A 19 11.99 11.61 14.59
C SER A 19 10.83 10.62 14.49
N ALA A 20 11.16 9.35 14.29
CA ALA A 20 10.16 8.35 13.94
C ALA A 20 9.20 8.00 15.08
N GLU A 21 9.48 8.47 16.31
CA GLU A 21 8.60 8.36 17.49
C GLU A 21 7.36 9.26 17.42
N LEU A 22 7.40 10.36 16.64
CA LEU A 22 6.29 11.32 16.52
C LEU A 22 5.23 10.93 15.46
N ARG A 23 5.49 9.91 14.64
CA ARG A 23 4.64 9.53 13.50
C ARG A 23 3.39 8.72 13.92
N GLU A 24 3.38 8.13 15.11
CA GLU A 24 2.22 7.34 15.58
C GLU A 24 1.43 7.98 16.73
N ARG A 25 2.00 8.97 17.41
CA ARG A 25 1.32 9.69 18.50
C ARG A 25 0.62 10.93 17.95
N TRP A 26 -0.52 11.25 18.55
CA TRP A 26 -1.23 12.50 18.22
C TRP A 26 -0.49 13.67 18.88
N ALA A 27 -0.03 14.61 18.08
CA ALA A 27 0.38 15.92 18.57
C ALA A 27 -0.87 16.77 18.77
N VAL A 28 -1.04 17.34 19.95
CA VAL A 28 -2.20 18.17 20.30
C VAL A 28 -1.72 19.60 20.51
N THR A 29 -2.33 20.53 19.79
CA THR A 29 -2.05 21.95 19.93
C THR A 29 -3.35 22.71 20.14
N GLU A 30 -3.32 23.72 20.99
CA GLU A 30 -4.43 24.66 21.13
C GLU A 30 -4.33 25.73 20.05
N GLN A 31 -5.44 26.02 19.38
CA GLN A 31 -5.51 27.01 18.31
C GLN A 31 -6.84 27.77 18.34
N GLN A 32 -6.89 28.86 17.57
CA GLN A 32 -8.12 29.57 17.25
C GLN A 32 -8.62 29.13 15.87
N PHE A 33 -9.88 28.75 15.76
CA PHE A 33 -10.53 28.38 14.51
C PHE A 33 -11.91 29.07 14.44
N HIS A 34 -12.09 29.95 13.46
CA HIS A 34 -13.26 30.83 13.34
C HIS A 34 -13.61 31.56 14.67
N GLY A 35 -12.58 32.09 15.35
CA GLY A 35 -12.74 32.84 16.60
C GLY A 35 -13.06 31.99 17.84
N ARG A 36 -13.01 30.65 17.73
CA ARG A 36 -13.22 29.73 18.85
C ARG A 36 -11.94 28.98 19.18
N LYS A 37 -11.70 28.78 20.48
CA LYS A 37 -10.65 27.90 20.99
C LYS A 37 -10.94 26.46 20.61
N VAL A 38 -9.99 25.82 19.93
CA VAL A 38 -10.07 24.43 19.48
C VAL A 38 -8.79 23.67 19.81
N TYR A 39 -8.92 22.35 19.95
CA TYR A 39 -7.78 21.45 19.92
C TYR A 39 -7.56 20.92 18.51
N ARG A 40 -6.33 21.08 18.01
CA ARG A 40 -5.87 20.54 16.74
C ARG A 40 -4.97 19.34 16.99
N TYR A 41 -5.46 18.18 16.59
CA TYR A 41 -4.79 16.89 16.68
C TYR A 41 -4.13 16.59 15.32
N GLU A 42 -2.82 16.37 15.30
CA GLU A 42 -2.08 15.98 14.11
C GLU A 42 -1.41 14.61 14.30
N ARG A 43 -1.44 13.80 13.25
CA ARG A 43 -0.72 12.51 13.20
C ARG A 43 -0.27 12.21 11.78
N GLU A 44 0.92 11.65 11.63
CA GLU A 44 1.51 11.28 10.33
C GLU A 44 1.90 9.81 10.28
N VAL A 45 1.12 8.96 9.61
CA VAL A 45 1.42 7.52 9.51
C VAL A 45 1.80 7.14 8.09
N ILE A 46 2.80 6.28 7.93
CA ILE A 46 3.08 5.62 6.66
C ILE A 46 2.26 4.33 6.60
N ARG A 47 1.42 4.18 5.57
CA ARG A 47 0.71 2.93 5.26
C ARG A 47 1.06 2.49 3.84
N SER A 48 1.57 1.28 3.72
CA SER A 48 2.16 0.70 2.51
C SER A 48 3.28 1.57 1.92
N ASN A 49 2.96 2.43 0.94
CA ASN A 49 3.91 3.33 0.30
C ASN A 49 3.44 4.80 0.35
N PHE A 50 2.47 5.11 1.23
CA PHE A 50 1.83 6.42 1.32
C PHE A 50 2.01 7.02 2.71
N LEU A 51 2.43 8.28 2.77
CA LEU A 51 2.39 9.10 3.97
C LEU A 51 0.99 9.69 4.10
N ILE A 52 0.33 9.42 5.22
CA ILE A 52 -0.99 9.94 5.54
C ILE A 52 -0.86 10.90 6.71
N LYS A 53 -1.17 12.17 6.46
CA LYS A 53 -1.33 13.18 7.50
C LYS A 53 -2.81 13.31 7.83
N TYR A 54 -3.14 13.01 9.08
CA TYR A 54 -4.45 13.27 9.66
C TYR A 54 -4.38 14.55 10.47
N THR A 55 -5.37 15.42 10.28
CA THR A 55 -5.59 16.57 11.15
C THR A 55 -7.05 16.57 11.60
N ILE A 56 -7.30 16.71 12.90
CA ILE A 56 -8.64 16.78 13.47
C ILE A 56 -8.72 18.04 14.32
N TRP A 57 -9.77 18.83 14.14
CA TRP A 57 -10.09 19.98 14.98
C TRP A 57 -11.30 19.61 15.81
N ALA A 58 -11.20 19.79 17.12
CA ALA A 58 -12.31 19.51 18.03
C ALA A 58 -12.47 20.60 19.08
N GLU A 59 -13.72 20.78 19.52
CA GLU A 59 -14.03 21.67 20.64
C GLU A 59 -13.46 21.10 21.95
N PRO A 60 -12.78 21.89 22.79
CA PRO A 60 -12.18 21.40 24.03
C PRO A 60 -13.21 20.82 25.02
N ALA A 61 -14.33 21.53 25.18
CA ALA A 61 -15.34 21.19 26.19
C ALA A 61 -16.15 19.95 25.80
N THR A 62 -16.58 19.85 24.54
CA THR A 62 -17.48 18.78 24.08
C THR A 62 -16.76 17.64 23.37
N ARG A 63 -15.49 17.85 22.97
CA ARG A 63 -14.70 16.98 22.08
C ARG A 63 -15.37 16.69 20.72
N ARG A 64 -16.36 17.49 20.34
CA ARG A 64 -17.01 17.38 19.02
C ARG A 64 -16.04 17.77 17.93
N ILE A 65 -16.02 16.99 16.85
CA ILE A 65 -15.18 17.24 15.70
C ILE A 65 -15.83 18.37 14.89
N LEU A 66 -15.05 19.40 14.63
CA LEU A 66 -15.45 20.52 13.78
C LEU A 66 -14.93 20.34 12.36
N ARG A 67 -13.75 19.72 12.24
CA ARG A 67 -13.10 19.50 10.96
C ARG A 67 -12.23 18.25 11.05
N LYS A 68 -12.11 17.55 9.93
CA LYS A 68 -11.16 16.47 9.72
C LYS A 68 -10.54 16.60 8.35
N GLU A 69 -9.22 16.57 8.31
CA GLU A 69 -8.45 16.55 7.10
C GLU A 69 -7.66 15.24 7.01
N ARG A 70 -7.57 14.74 5.79
CA ARG A 70 -6.72 13.62 5.42
C ARG A 70 -5.95 14.01 4.17
N LYS A 71 -4.66 14.25 4.32
CA LYS A 71 -3.72 14.42 3.21
C LYS A 71 -2.96 13.13 3.01
N GLU A 72 -2.89 12.69 1.77
CA GLU A 72 -2.19 11.49 1.38
C GLU A 72 -1.16 11.79 0.29
N THR A 73 0.08 11.36 0.52
CA THR A 73 1.21 11.61 -0.36
C THR A 73 1.94 10.30 -0.66
N GLU A 74 2.28 10.06 -1.93
CA GLU A 74 3.15 8.96 -2.32
C GLU A 74 4.59 9.25 -1.90
N VAL A 75 5.16 8.42 -1.04
CA VAL A 75 6.46 8.72 -0.38
C VAL A 75 7.60 8.83 -1.38
N SER A 76 7.63 7.97 -2.40
CA SER A 76 8.75 7.94 -3.35
C SER A 76 8.78 9.12 -4.32
N THR A 77 7.63 9.78 -4.56
CA THR A 77 7.51 10.85 -5.56
C THR A 77 7.19 12.20 -4.92
N GLY A 78 6.80 12.23 -3.65
CA GLY A 78 6.27 13.43 -2.99
C GLY A 78 4.91 13.89 -3.53
N ARG A 79 4.31 13.16 -4.47
CA ARG A 79 3.07 13.56 -5.13
C ARG A 79 1.89 13.39 -4.19
N GLN A 80 1.10 14.46 -4.03
CA GLN A 80 -0.18 14.38 -3.34
C GLN A 80 -1.16 13.53 -4.16
N ILE A 81 -1.63 12.44 -3.56
CA ILE A 81 -2.58 11.50 -4.15
C ILE A 81 -4.01 11.96 -3.90
N GLN A 82 -4.27 12.40 -2.66
CA GLN A 82 -5.60 12.77 -2.22
C GLN A 82 -5.51 13.80 -1.10
N PHE A 83 -6.44 14.74 -1.09
CA PHE A 83 -6.74 15.59 0.05
C PHE A 83 -8.23 15.57 0.28
N THR A 84 -8.66 15.22 1.49
CA THR A 84 -10.07 15.13 1.84
C THR A 84 -10.32 15.95 3.09
N VAL A 85 -11.34 16.80 3.00
CA VAL A 85 -11.81 17.67 4.05
C VAL A 85 -13.23 17.27 4.39
N TYR A 86 -13.48 17.08 5.68
CA TYR A 86 -14.81 17.02 6.24
C TYR A 86 -14.91 18.17 7.23
N ASP A 87 -15.74 19.16 6.95
CA ASP A 87 -15.85 20.40 7.74
C ASP A 87 -17.29 20.76 8.11
N HIS A 88 -18.23 19.89 7.77
CA HIS A 88 -19.62 20.01 8.16
C HIS A 88 -20.02 18.81 9.01
N TYR A 89 -20.22 19.06 10.31
CA TYR A 89 -20.67 18.06 11.27
C TYR A 89 -21.94 18.54 11.97
N ILE A 90 -22.97 17.72 11.93
CA ILE A 90 -24.24 17.95 12.63
C ILE A 90 -24.33 16.93 13.77
N TYR A 91 -24.54 17.43 14.98
CA TYR A 91 -24.66 16.62 16.19
C TYR A 91 -26.05 16.72 16.79
N ASN A 92 -26.51 15.65 17.44
CA ASN A 92 -27.78 15.56 18.17
C ASN A 92 -29.03 15.87 17.35
N GLN A 93 -28.97 15.72 16.02
CA GLN A 93 -30.16 15.80 15.17
C GLN A 93 -30.62 14.39 14.80
N LYS A 94 -31.94 14.16 14.90
CA LYS A 94 -32.52 12.93 14.35
C LYS A 94 -32.50 13.04 12.82
N PRO A 95 -32.05 11.99 12.11
CA PRO A 95 -32.16 11.98 10.66
C PRO A 95 -33.65 12.08 10.26
N PRO A 96 -33.97 12.70 9.11
CA PRO A 96 -35.35 12.76 8.61
C PRO A 96 -36.00 11.38 8.58
N ALA A 97 -37.32 11.33 8.80
CA ALA A 97 -38.08 10.10 8.65
C ALA A 97 -37.82 9.48 7.27
N ARG A 98 -37.71 8.15 7.21
CA ARG A 98 -37.42 7.38 5.97
C ARG A 98 -36.04 7.57 5.36
N THR A 99 -35.09 8.22 6.04
CA THR A 99 -33.71 8.36 5.54
C THR A 99 -33.04 7.01 5.23
N PHE A 100 -33.40 5.98 5.99
CA PHE A 100 -32.89 4.62 5.81
C PHE A 100 -33.85 3.70 5.04
N ASP A 101 -35.02 4.20 4.62
CA ASP A 101 -35.97 3.41 3.86
C ASP A 101 -35.47 3.24 2.43
N MET A 102 -35.53 2.02 1.93
CA MET A 102 -35.19 1.76 0.54
C MET A 102 -36.23 2.42 -0.39
N PRO A 103 -35.82 3.21 -1.38
CA PRO A 103 -36.75 3.81 -2.34
C PRO A 103 -37.62 2.74 -3.02
N LYS A 104 -38.92 3.02 -3.15
CA LYS A 104 -39.86 2.13 -3.84
C LYS A 104 -39.38 1.84 -5.26
N GLY A 105 -39.47 0.59 -5.70
CA GLY A 105 -39.07 0.16 -7.05
C GLY A 105 -37.56 0.02 -7.27
N LYS A 106 -36.71 0.34 -6.27
CA LYS A 106 -35.26 0.09 -6.38
C LYS A 106 -35.01 -1.42 -6.26
N ARG A 107 -34.65 -2.05 -7.38
CA ARG A 107 -34.33 -3.48 -7.43
C ARG A 107 -33.15 -3.77 -6.50
N ILE A 108 -33.36 -4.67 -5.53
CA ILE A 108 -32.26 -5.29 -4.80
C ILE A 108 -31.58 -6.23 -5.78
N VAL A 109 -30.41 -5.82 -6.27
CA VAL A 109 -29.56 -6.71 -7.06
C VAL A 109 -28.76 -7.53 -6.05
N LYS A 110 -29.07 -8.83 -5.96
CA LYS A 110 -28.12 -9.78 -5.35
C LYS A 110 -26.95 -9.89 -6.32
N ASP A 111 -25.77 -9.53 -5.85
CA ASP A 111 -24.56 -9.68 -6.63
C ASP A 111 -24.14 -11.16 -6.61
N ASP A 112 -24.73 -11.95 -7.50
CA ASP A 112 -24.37 -13.35 -7.70
C ASP A 112 -22.97 -13.49 -8.37
N THR A 113 -22.33 -12.38 -8.74
CA THR A 113 -20.95 -12.37 -9.27
C THR A 113 -19.89 -12.29 -8.18
N ALA A 114 -20.28 -11.99 -6.94
CA ALA A 114 -19.43 -12.19 -5.77
C ALA A 114 -19.32 -13.69 -5.43
N LYS A 115 -18.78 -14.49 -6.36
CA LYS A 115 -18.27 -15.81 -6.01
C LYS A 115 -17.32 -15.62 -4.83
N PRO A 116 -17.46 -16.38 -3.73
CA PRO A 116 -16.54 -16.28 -2.62
C PRO A 116 -15.12 -16.40 -3.18
N LEU A 117 -14.22 -15.53 -2.71
CA LEU A 117 -12.81 -15.64 -3.04
C LEU A 117 -12.29 -16.92 -2.39
N ILE A 118 -12.37 -18.03 -3.13
CA ILE A 118 -11.96 -19.36 -2.65
C ILE A 118 -10.45 -19.34 -2.47
N ASP A 119 -10.00 -19.58 -1.24
CA ASP A 119 -8.59 -19.87 -1.00
C ASP A 119 -8.28 -21.27 -1.50
N GLU A 120 -7.39 -21.35 -2.47
CA GLU A 120 -6.96 -22.57 -3.13
C GLU A 120 -5.76 -23.20 -2.41
N TRP A 121 -5.13 -22.54 -1.43
CA TRP A 121 -3.83 -22.99 -0.91
C TRP A 121 -3.86 -24.40 -0.29
N SER A 122 -4.89 -24.72 0.50
CA SER A 122 -5.01 -26.01 1.18
C SER A 122 -5.35 -27.16 0.22
N SER A 123 -6.11 -26.88 -0.85
CA SER A 123 -6.55 -27.85 -1.86
C SER A 123 -5.64 -27.90 -3.10
N MET A 124 -4.66 -27.02 -3.19
CA MET A 124 -3.74 -26.93 -4.33
C MET A 124 -2.79 -28.14 -4.37
N PRO A 125 -2.55 -28.73 -5.57
CA PRO A 125 -1.58 -29.80 -5.73
C PRO A 125 -0.19 -29.41 -5.23
N GLU A 126 0.51 -30.35 -4.59
CA GLU A 126 1.84 -30.13 -3.99
C GLU A 126 2.87 -29.61 -5.01
N THR A 127 2.78 -30.09 -6.25
CA THR A 127 3.64 -29.62 -7.35
C THR A 127 3.46 -28.14 -7.68
N ASN A 128 2.26 -27.59 -7.49
CA ASN A 128 1.98 -26.17 -7.70
C ASN A 128 2.41 -25.35 -6.46
N ARG A 129 2.17 -25.86 -5.25
CA ARG A 129 2.64 -25.24 -4.00
C ARG A 129 4.16 -25.07 -4.02
N LYS A 130 4.90 -26.13 -4.36
CA LYS A 130 6.35 -26.11 -4.50
C LYS A 130 6.81 -25.05 -5.51
N GLN A 131 6.16 -24.92 -6.66
CA GLN A 131 6.53 -23.90 -7.65
C GLN A 131 6.29 -22.47 -7.17
N ILE A 132 5.21 -22.22 -6.41
CA ILE A 132 4.96 -20.92 -5.77
C ILE A 132 6.07 -20.60 -4.77
N LEU A 133 6.37 -21.54 -3.87
CA LEU A 133 7.41 -21.38 -2.85
C LEU A 133 8.79 -21.16 -3.49
N ASP A 134 9.14 -21.90 -4.54
CA ASP A 134 10.40 -21.74 -5.27
C ASP A 134 10.54 -20.35 -5.92
N VAL A 135 9.46 -19.81 -6.47
CA VAL A 135 9.45 -18.46 -7.05
C VAL A 135 9.65 -17.39 -5.97
N ILE A 136 8.97 -17.53 -4.84
CA ILE A 136 9.09 -16.62 -3.69
C ILE A 136 10.50 -16.68 -3.10
N ALA A 137 11.05 -17.88 -2.91
CA ALA A 137 12.40 -18.08 -2.37
C ALA A 137 13.46 -17.42 -3.26
N ARG A 138 13.38 -17.58 -4.59
CA ARG A 138 14.30 -16.89 -5.52
C ARG A 138 14.18 -15.37 -5.46
N ALA A 139 12.95 -14.85 -5.37
CA ALA A 139 12.72 -13.40 -5.25
C ALA A 139 13.28 -12.86 -3.92
N ASN A 140 13.02 -13.54 -2.80
CA ASN A 140 13.55 -13.17 -1.47
C ASN A 140 15.07 -13.21 -1.44
N GLN A 141 15.68 -14.26 -1.99
CA GLN A 141 17.14 -14.38 -2.06
C GLN A 141 17.75 -13.25 -2.89
N GLY A 142 17.21 -13.00 -4.09
CA GLY A 142 17.67 -11.91 -4.95
C GLY A 142 17.51 -10.54 -4.30
N TRP A 143 16.41 -10.32 -3.57
CA TRP A 143 16.16 -9.10 -2.80
C TRP A 143 17.19 -8.91 -1.68
N ARG A 144 17.35 -9.91 -0.80
CA ARG A 144 18.26 -9.84 0.35
C ARG A 144 19.73 -9.67 -0.05
N GLU A 145 20.17 -10.38 -1.08
CA GLU A 145 21.55 -10.29 -1.58
C GLU A 145 21.82 -9.01 -2.39
N GLY A 146 20.79 -8.24 -2.72
CA GLY A 146 20.87 -7.15 -3.69
C GLY A 146 21.28 -7.62 -5.09
N ASN A 147 20.98 -8.88 -5.43
CA ASN A 147 21.34 -9.51 -6.69
C ASN A 147 20.18 -9.47 -7.69
N PHE A 148 20.21 -8.45 -8.57
CA PHE A 148 19.16 -8.28 -9.57
C PHE A 148 19.03 -9.43 -10.56
N ARG A 149 20.11 -10.14 -10.90
CA ARG A 149 20.03 -11.29 -11.84
C ARG A 149 19.23 -12.45 -11.23
N LYS A 150 19.49 -12.77 -9.96
CA LYS A 150 18.69 -13.78 -9.24
C LYS A 150 17.24 -13.31 -9.05
N PHE A 151 17.06 -12.04 -8.70
CA PHE A 151 15.74 -11.44 -8.54
C PHE A 151 14.93 -11.53 -9.85
N SER A 152 15.47 -11.01 -10.95
CA SER A 152 14.79 -10.94 -12.25
C SER A 152 14.43 -12.31 -12.81
N ASN A 153 15.18 -13.37 -12.47
CA ASN A 153 14.85 -14.73 -12.83
C ASN A 153 13.51 -15.22 -12.25
N ALA A 154 13.00 -14.62 -11.17
CA ALA A 154 11.67 -14.93 -10.64
C ALA A 154 10.54 -14.12 -11.29
N TRP A 155 10.87 -13.14 -12.14
CA TRP A 155 9.96 -12.09 -12.60
C TRP A 155 9.62 -12.17 -14.09
N LYS A 156 8.51 -11.53 -14.44
CA LYS A 156 8.10 -11.19 -15.81
C LYS A 156 7.67 -9.72 -15.87
N PHE A 157 8.63 -8.85 -16.15
CA PHE A 157 8.44 -7.40 -16.23
C PHE A 157 7.59 -6.96 -17.43
N GLY A 158 7.07 -5.73 -17.39
CA GLY A 158 6.29 -5.13 -18.48
C GLY A 158 4.86 -5.67 -18.63
N THR A 159 4.47 -6.69 -17.86
CA THR A 159 3.13 -7.29 -17.94
C THR A 159 2.03 -6.35 -17.43
N VAL A 160 2.33 -5.53 -16.43
CA VAL A 160 1.37 -4.63 -15.79
C VAL A 160 1.74 -3.18 -16.10
N ARG A 161 0.80 -2.40 -16.65
CA ARG A 161 1.04 -1.00 -16.99
C ARG A 161 1.19 -0.16 -15.72
N LYS A 162 2.04 0.88 -15.75
CA LYS A 162 2.25 1.83 -14.64
C LYS A 162 2.70 1.15 -13.33
N THR A 163 3.38 0.01 -13.43
CA THR A 163 4.18 -0.58 -12.35
C THR A 163 5.65 -0.36 -12.63
N ARG A 164 6.49 -0.51 -11.60
CA ARG A 164 7.94 -0.41 -11.72
C ARG A 164 8.48 -1.30 -12.84
N SER A 165 9.27 -0.69 -13.71
CA SER A 165 10.06 -1.31 -14.76
C SER A 165 11.17 -2.19 -14.18
N ALA A 166 11.82 -2.98 -15.05
CA ALA A 166 12.95 -3.80 -14.67
C ALA A 166 14.11 -2.95 -14.11
N GLU A 167 14.38 -1.78 -14.70
CA GLU A 167 15.47 -0.89 -14.25
C GLU A 167 15.17 -0.25 -12.89
N GLU A 168 13.92 0.18 -12.66
CA GLU A 168 13.49 0.67 -11.34
C GLU A 168 13.65 -0.41 -10.26
N TRP A 169 13.28 -1.66 -10.57
CA TRP A 169 13.50 -2.79 -9.66
C TRP A 169 14.99 -3.08 -9.43
N LYS A 170 15.84 -2.96 -10.45
CA LYS A 170 17.28 -3.16 -10.34
C LYS A 170 17.91 -2.16 -9.39
N GLY A 171 17.53 -0.89 -9.47
CA GLY A 171 17.94 0.14 -8.51
C GLY A 171 17.51 -0.20 -7.08
N LEU A 172 16.24 -0.56 -6.90
CA LEU A 172 15.70 -0.93 -5.58
C LEU A 172 16.41 -2.13 -4.99
N VAL A 173 16.57 -3.22 -5.75
CA VAL A 173 17.22 -4.46 -5.31
C VAL A 173 18.66 -4.17 -4.89
N ARG A 174 19.43 -3.44 -5.70
CA ARG A 174 20.81 -3.07 -5.34
C ARG A 174 20.89 -2.33 -4.00
N ALA A 175 19.94 -1.44 -3.74
CA ALA A 175 19.87 -0.70 -2.49
C ALA A 175 19.56 -1.56 -1.25
N GLN A 176 19.17 -2.83 -1.42
CA GLN A 176 18.87 -3.75 -0.31
C GLN A 176 20.06 -4.60 0.11
N ARG A 177 21.18 -4.52 -0.60
CA ARG A 177 22.36 -5.33 -0.30
C ARG A 177 22.80 -5.10 1.14
N ASN A 178 22.84 -6.18 1.93
CA ASN A 178 23.21 -6.19 3.35
C ASN A 178 22.28 -5.41 4.30
N VAL A 179 21.15 -4.88 3.83
CA VAL A 179 20.20 -4.13 4.67
C VAL A 179 19.46 -5.05 5.65
N TRP A 180 19.21 -6.30 5.23
CA TRP A 180 18.32 -7.23 5.95
C TRP A 180 19.09 -8.41 6.51
N SER A 181 19.02 -8.60 7.82
CA SER A 181 19.48 -9.83 8.49
C SER A 181 18.48 -10.96 8.26
N GLU A 182 17.19 -10.62 8.20
CA GLU A 182 16.11 -11.53 7.85
C GLU A 182 15.16 -10.89 6.82
N TRP A 183 14.79 -11.68 5.82
CA TRP A 183 13.71 -11.35 4.88
C TRP A 183 13.00 -12.63 4.46
N SER A 184 11.75 -12.80 4.91
CA SER A 184 10.97 -14.01 4.67
C SER A 184 9.51 -13.68 4.32
N GLN A 185 8.91 -14.56 3.52
CA GLN A 185 7.51 -14.45 3.10
C GLN A 185 6.84 -15.82 3.27
N GLU A 186 5.84 -15.90 4.13
CA GLU A 186 5.05 -17.11 4.36
C GLU A 186 3.71 -17.00 3.62
N VAL A 187 3.35 -18.02 2.84
CA VAL A 187 2.08 -18.02 2.09
C VAL A 187 0.91 -18.21 3.04
N ARG A 188 -0.05 -17.29 2.99
CA ARG A 188 -1.27 -17.31 3.80
C ARG A 188 -2.52 -17.65 2.99
N SER A 189 -2.55 -17.30 1.71
CA SER A 189 -3.68 -17.60 0.83
C SER A 189 -3.26 -17.58 -0.63
N VAL A 190 -3.94 -18.36 -1.45
CA VAL A 190 -3.78 -18.37 -2.91
C VAL A 190 -5.15 -18.28 -3.57
N ARG A 191 -5.33 -17.33 -4.49
CA ARG A 191 -6.62 -17.12 -5.15
C ARG A 191 -6.43 -16.92 -6.64
N SER A 192 -7.20 -17.62 -7.47
CA SER A 192 -7.29 -17.28 -8.89
C SER A 192 -7.98 -15.92 -9.07
N THR A 193 -7.43 -15.10 -9.95
CA THR A 193 -7.99 -13.81 -10.33
C THR A 193 -7.68 -13.49 -11.79
N ASP A 194 -8.57 -12.75 -12.42
CA ASP A 194 -8.37 -12.23 -13.77
C ASP A 194 -7.72 -10.85 -13.75
N VAL A 195 -7.56 -10.22 -12.57
CA VAL A 195 -7.07 -8.84 -12.45
C VAL A 195 -5.85 -8.75 -11.55
N VAL A 196 -4.93 -7.85 -11.91
CA VAL A 196 -3.78 -7.50 -11.06
C VAL A 196 -4.03 -6.14 -10.40
N THR A 197 -4.11 -6.10 -9.07
CA THR A 197 -4.65 -4.95 -8.33
C THR A 197 -3.59 -3.91 -8.00
N ARG A 198 -3.63 -2.77 -8.69
CA ARG A 198 -2.94 -1.47 -8.52
C ARG A 198 -3.07 -0.67 -7.22
N ARG A 199 -2.22 -0.72 -6.20
CA ARG A 199 -2.38 0.24 -5.10
C ARG A 199 -2.04 1.66 -5.58
N ILE A 200 -2.99 2.58 -5.50
CA ILE A 200 -2.84 4.00 -5.90
C ILE A 200 -3.10 4.99 -4.78
N GLY A 201 -3.57 4.48 -3.64
CA GLY A 201 -3.61 5.15 -2.34
C GLY A 201 -3.65 4.08 -1.24
N SER A 202 -3.67 4.47 0.03
CA SER A 202 -3.57 3.59 1.19
C SER A 202 -4.74 2.62 1.26
N SER A 203 -5.89 3.04 0.73
CA SER A 203 -7.15 2.30 0.72
C SER A 203 -7.79 2.22 -0.66
N THR A 204 -7.08 2.66 -1.71
CA THR A 204 -7.62 2.75 -3.07
C THR A 204 -6.77 1.95 -4.03
N PHE A 205 -7.45 1.14 -4.84
CA PHE A 205 -6.82 0.33 -5.87
C PHE A 205 -7.36 0.69 -7.25
N THR A 206 -6.50 0.60 -8.25
CA THR A 206 -6.88 0.47 -9.65
C THR A 206 -6.65 -0.97 -10.08
N TRP A 207 -7.18 -1.38 -11.23
CA TRP A 207 -7.05 -2.75 -11.72
C TRP A 207 -6.29 -2.69 -13.04
N GLY A 208 -5.33 -3.59 -13.23
CA GLY A 208 -4.76 -3.82 -14.55
C GLY A 208 -5.80 -4.38 -15.52
N ARG A 209 -5.47 -4.45 -16.82
CA ARG A 209 -6.28 -5.20 -17.78
C ARG A 209 -6.52 -6.61 -17.25
N LYS A 210 -7.68 -7.20 -17.62
CA LYS A 210 -7.91 -8.63 -17.43
C LYS A 210 -6.76 -9.40 -18.09
N THR A 211 -5.92 -10.03 -17.29
CA THR A 211 -4.80 -10.83 -17.78
C THR A 211 -5.20 -12.30 -17.85
N ARG A 212 -4.34 -13.14 -18.41
CA ARG A 212 -4.45 -14.61 -18.28
C ARG A 212 -4.66 -14.99 -16.81
N LYS A 213 -5.19 -16.20 -16.56
CA LYS A 213 -5.35 -16.79 -15.21
C LYS A 213 -4.15 -16.47 -14.32
N THR A 214 -4.35 -15.56 -13.36
CA THR A 214 -3.34 -15.03 -12.45
C THR A 214 -3.63 -15.55 -11.07
N LEU A 215 -2.59 -15.83 -10.30
CA LEU A 215 -2.72 -16.17 -8.88
C LEU A 215 -2.39 -14.94 -8.06
N ASN A 216 -3.30 -14.53 -7.19
CA ASN A 216 -3.01 -13.60 -6.09
C ASN A 216 -2.57 -14.42 -4.88
N ILE A 217 -1.31 -14.22 -4.48
CA ILE A 217 -0.68 -14.89 -3.36
C ILE A 217 -0.58 -13.88 -2.22
N GLY A 218 -1.45 -14.04 -1.22
CA GLY A 218 -1.36 -13.29 0.03
C GLY A 218 -0.26 -13.90 0.90
N VAL A 219 0.70 -13.09 1.31
CA VAL A 219 1.82 -13.52 2.15
C VAL A 219 1.91 -12.69 3.43
N GLU A 220 2.37 -13.34 4.49
CA GLU A 220 2.89 -12.65 5.66
C GLU A 220 4.40 -12.44 5.46
N LEU A 221 4.82 -11.17 5.43
CA LEU A 221 6.21 -10.78 5.23
C LEU A 221 6.80 -10.37 6.58
N LYS A 222 7.98 -10.90 6.87
CA LYS A 222 8.82 -10.50 8.00
C LYS A 222 10.15 -9.98 7.49
N ALA A 223 10.56 -8.82 8.00
CA ALA A 223 11.83 -8.18 7.68
C ALA A 223 12.52 -7.75 8.96
N VAL A 224 13.82 -8.00 9.09
CA VAL A 224 14.64 -7.56 10.22
C VAL A 224 15.85 -6.83 9.68
N SER A 225 16.09 -5.61 10.17
CA SER A 225 17.26 -4.82 9.76
C SER A 225 18.54 -5.40 10.35
N SER A 226 19.59 -5.46 9.53
CA SER A 226 20.94 -5.82 9.98
C SER A 226 21.49 -4.81 10.99
N ASP A 227 21.20 -3.52 10.77
CA ASP A 227 21.84 -2.43 11.52
C ASP A 227 21.16 -2.14 12.85
N THR A 228 19.82 -2.19 12.89
CA THR A 228 19.05 -1.80 14.07
C THR A 228 18.48 -2.97 14.86
N ALA A 229 18.55 -4.20 14.32
CA ALA A 229 17.84 -5.39 14.78
C ALA A 229 16.31 -5.21 14.92
N ARG A 230 15.76 -4.08 14.47
CA ARG A 230 14.31 -3.82 14.50
C ARG A 230 13.64 -4.64 13.41
N SER A 231 12.44 -5.09 13.71
CA SER A 231 11.66 -5.92 12.80
C SER A 231 10.37 -5.25 12.36
N TRP A 232 9.93 -5.59 11.15
CA TRP A 232 8.58 -5.34 10.67
C TRP A 232 7.93 -6.67 10.31
N LYS A 233 6.64 -6.80 10.61
CA LYS A 233 5.82 -7.95 10.23
C LYS A 233 4.45 -7.46 9.74
N GLY A 234 4.03 -7.92 8.58
CA GLY A 234 2.76 -7.50 8.00
C GLY A 234 2.38 -8.26 6.73
N ARG A 235 1.31 -7.83 6.07
CA ARG A 235 0.80 -8.48 4.85
C ARG A 235 1.36 -7.82 3.59
N ALA A 236 1.61 -8.64 2.58
CA ALA A 236 1.91 -8.21 1.22
C ALA A 236 1.24 -9.15 0.21
N ASP A 237 1.09 -8.68 -1.03
CA ASP A 237 0.50 -9.48 -2.11
C ASP A 237 1.49 -9.65 -3.26
N LEU A 238 1.57 -10.88 -3.78
CA LEU A 238 2.31 -11.22 -5.00
C LEU A 238 1.33 -11.71 -6.06
N PHE A 239 1.48 -11.22 -7.29
CA PHE A 239 0.71 -11.68 -8.43
C PHE A 239 1.59 -12.53 -9.33
N LEU A 240 1.21 -13.79 -9.51
CA LEU A 240 1.97 -14.79 -10.24
C LEU A 240 1.20 -15.25 -11.48
N GLN A 241 1.92 -15.42 -12.60
CA GLN A 241 1.35 -15.93 -13.84
C GLN A 241 2.16 -17.09 -14.39
N TRP A 242 1.44 -18.03 -14.99
CA TRP A 242 2.03 -19.10 -15.78
C TRP A 242 2.67 -18.53 -17.05
N HIS A 243 3.94 -18.84 -17.24
CA HIS A 243 4.76 -18.39 -18.34
C HIS A 243 5.27 -19.58 -19.16
N ARG A 244 5.10 -19.50 -20.49
CA ARG A 244 5.76 -20.38 -21.46
C ARG A 244 6.84 -19.59 -22.18
N PRO A 245 8.14 -19.89 -21.94
CA PRO A 245 9.22 -19.30 -22.73
C PRO A 245 9.07 -19.67 -24.21
N GLY A 246 9.12 -18.67 -25.10
CA GLY A 246 9.25 -18.89 -26.55
C GLY A 246 8.07 -19.53 -27.28
N GLY A 247 6.87 -19.61 -26.68
CA GLY A 247 5.66 -20.12 -27.36
C GLY A 247 5.64 -21.63 -27.68
N ASN A 248 6.74 -22.34 -27.43
CA ASN A 248 6.88 -23.76 -27.74
C ASN A 248 6.11 -24.63 -26.74
N ARG A 249 5.31 -25.58 -27.23
CA ARG A 249 4.43 -26.44 -26.40
C ARG A 249 5.20 -27.47 -25.58
N SER A 250 6.44 -27.78 -25.97
CA SER A 250 7.32 -28.71 -25.27
C SER A 250 8.00 -28.12 -24.03
N VAL A 251 8.04 -26.79 -23.88
CA VAL A 251 8.69 -26.14 -22.73
C VAL A 251 7.75 -26.12 -21.53
N ARG A 252 8.21 -26.70 -20.41
CA ARG A 252 7.47 -26.72 -19.15
C ARG A 252 7.05 -25.31 -18.75
N GLN A 253 5.76 -25.14 -18.44
CA GLN A 253 5.27 -23.88 -17.88
C GLN A 253 5.98 -23.58 -16.57
N THR A 254 6.42 -22.34 -16.42
CA THR A 254 7.06 -21.85 -15.19
C THR A 254 6.24 -20.71 -14.62
N LEU A 255 6.15 -20.64 -13.30
CA LEU A 255 5.47 -19.55 -12.62
C LEU A 255 6.42 -18.35 -12.48
N ARG A 256 5.91 -17.14 -12.74
CA ARG A 256 6.66 -15.88 -12.65
C ARG A 256 5.87 -14.81 -11.93
N ILE A 257 6.54 -14.01 -11.11
CA ILE A 257 5.97 -12.80 -10.50
C ILE A 257 5.79 -11.76 -11.60
N VAL A 258 4.55 -11.31 -11.78
CA VAL A 258 4.24 -10.17 -12.65
C VAL A 258 4.08 -8.88 -11.87
N ARG A 259 3.87 -9.00 -10.55
CA ARG A 259 3.83 -7.87 -9.64
C ARG A 259 4.01 -8.29 -8.19
N TRP A 260 4.62 -7.39 -7.42
CA TRP A 260 4.65 -7.41 -5.96
C TRP A 260 4.08 -6.10 -5.40
N ASP A 261 3.00 -6.16 -4.61
CA ASP A 261 2.51 -5.03 -3.82
C ASP A 261 3.32 -4.96 -2.51
N LEU A 262 4.59 -4.55 -2.64
CA LEU A 262 5.53 -4.47 -1.53
C LEU A 262 5.32 -3.16 -0.74
N PRO A 263 4.96 -3.20 0.56
CA PRO A 263 4.85 -2.02 1.43
C PRO A 263 6.23 -1.52 1.89
N LEU A 264 7.14 -1.26 0.95
CA LEU A 264 8.56 -0.98 1.23
C LEU A 264 8.76 0.20 2.18
N GLN A 265 8.01 1.29 1.97
CA GLN A 265 8.19 2.50 2.78
C GLN A 265 7.70 2.31 4.21
N GLU A 266 6.63 1.54 4.41
CA GLU A 266 6.16 1.15 5.74
C GLU A 266 7.18 0.27 6.47
N ILE A 267 7.80 -0.70 5.75
CA ILE A 267 8.88 -1.54 6.29
C ILE A 267 10.06 -0.67 6.72
N LEU A 268 10.59 0.16 5.81
CA LEU A 268 11.73 1.04 6.06
C LEU A 268 11.45 2.00 7.22
N ALA A 269 10.27 2.61 7.27
CA ALA A 269 9.88 3.52 8.35
C ALA A 269 9.77 2.81 9.71
N SER A 270 9.59 1.50 9.74
CA SER A 270 9.51 0.73 10.99
C SER A 270 10.89 0.30 11.49
N VAL A 271 11.82 0.02 10.58
CA VAL A 271 13.17 -0.45 10.94
C VAL A 271 14.22 0.66 11.06
N ASN A 272 14.02 1.80 10.36
CA ASN A 272 14.93 2.95 10.37
C ASN A 272 14.58 4.00 11.43
N ARG A 273 13.71 3.68 12.39
CA ARG A 273 13.31 4.59 13.46
C ARG A 273 14.54 4.93 14.35
N LYS A 274 15.35 5.91 13.97
CA LYS A 274 16.25 6.62 14.88
C LYS A 274 15.48 7.74 15.57
#